data_AF-A0A661D8S1-F1
#
_entry.id   AF-A0A661D8S1-F1
#
_cell.length_a   1.000
_cell.length_b   1.000
_cell.length_c   1.000
_cell.angle_alpha   90.00
_cell.angle_beta   90.00
_cell.angle_gamma   90.00
#
_symmetry.space_group_name_H-M   'P 1'
#
loop_
_entity.id
_entity.type
_entity.pdbx_description
1 polymer ?
#
loop_
_entity_poly.entity_id
_entity_poly.type
_entity_poly.pdbx_seq_one_letter_code
_entity_poly.pdbx_strand_id
1 'polypeptide(L)' 'MSTIRILLVDDHSLFRSGIKSLLESQDGFEVVGEASDGLEGVKRAKQLKP' A
#
# COMPACT_ATOMS: atom_id res chain seq x y z
N MET A 1 -8.45 -13.66 12.55
CA MET A 1 -9.01 -12.42 11.98
C MET A 1 -8.40 -12.23 10.60
N SER A 2 -9.16 -11.79 9.60
CA SER A 2 -8.62 -11.55 8.25
C SER A 2 -7.88 -10.21 8.20
N THR A 3 -6.61 -10.23 7.81
CA THR A 3 -5.79 -9.03 7.60
C THR A 3 -6.29 -8.25 6.39
N ILE A 4 -6.42 -6.93 6.53
CA ILE A 4 -6.73 -6.00 5.45
C ILE A 4 -5.45 -5.73 4.67
N ARG A 5 -5.46 -6.02 3.38
CA ARG A 5 -4.32 -5.85 2.49
C ARG A 5 -4.44 -4.50 1.78
N ILE A 6 -3.34 -3.76 1.73
CA ILE A 6 -3.33 -2.36 1.29
C ILE A 6 -2.27 -2.18 0.21
N LEU A 7 -2.65 -1.49 -0.86
CA LEU A 7 -1.73 -0.95 -1.87
C LEU A 7 -1.71 0.58 -1.73
N LEU A 8 -0.53 1.15 -1.47
CA LEU A 8 -0.36 2.60 -1.38
C LEU A 8 -0.02 3.20 -2.74
N VAL A 9 -0.72 4.24 -3.16
CA VAL A 9 -0.48 4.96 -4.42
C VAL A 9 -0.35 6.44 -4.13
N ASP A 10 0.85 6.98 -4.28
CA ASP A 10 1.17 8.38 -4.00
C ASP A 10 2.47 8.78 -4.71
N ASP A 11 2.58 10.01 -5.22
CA ASP A 11 3.77 10.49 -5.94
C ASP A 11 4.92 10.96 -5.02
N HIS A 12 4.67 11.07 -3.71
CA HIS A 12 5.66 11.47 -2.71
C HIS A 12 6.15 10.28 -1.86
N SER A 13 7.43 9.92 -2.06
CA SER A 13 8.07 8.79 -1.38
C SER A 13 8.12 8.91 0.15
N LEU A 14 8.38 10.11 0.69
CA LEU A 14 8.44 10.34 2.13
C LEU A 14 7.08 10.12 2.79
N PHE A 15 6.01 10.64 2.16
CA PHE A 15 4.65 10.51 2.67
C PHE A 15 4.20 9.06 2.69
N ARG A 16 4.45 8.33 1.59
CA ARG A 16 4.15 6.90 1.47
C ARG A 16 4.88 6.05 2.51
N SER A 17 6.15 6.34 2.76
CA SER A 17 6.95 5.66 3.80
C SER A 17 6.38 5.90 5.22
N GLY A 18 5.92 7.14 5.48
CA GLY A 18 5.26 7.50 6.73
C GLY A 18 3.93 6.76 6.94
N ILE A 19 3.07 6.73 5.92
CA ILE A 19 1.79 6.01 5.97
C ILE A 19 2.01 4.51 6.14
N LYS A 20 2.97 3.93 5.42
CA LYS A 20 3.31 2.51 5.54
C LYS A 20 3.69 2.15 6.96
N SER A 21 4.59 2.91 7.57
CA SER A 21 5.03 2.70 8.95
C SER A 21 3.87 2.78 9.94
N LEU A 22 2.95 3.73 9.72
CA LEU A 22 1.75 3.87 10.56
C LEU A 22 0.81 2.66 10.43
N LEU A 23 0.54 2.19 9.21
CA LEU A 23 -0.34 1.04 8.96
C LEU A 23 0.25 -0.27 9.48
N GLU A 24 1.54 -0.51 9.23
CA GLU A 24 2.23 -1.73 9.67
C GLU A 24 2.38 -1.81 11.21
N SER A 25 2.23 -0.68 11.92
CA SER A 25 2.19 -0.66 13.39
C SER A 25 0.87 -1.14 14.00
N GLN A 26 -0.19 -1.28 13.19
CA GLN A 26 -1.53 -1.66 13.62
C GLN A 26 -1.82 -3.12 13.27
N ASP A 27 -2.30 -3.88 14.25
CA ASP A 27 -2.72 -5.26 14.00
C ASP A 27 -3.87 -5.31 12.99
N GLY A 28 -3.79 -6.26 12.06
CA GLY A 28 -4.83 -6.47 11.06
C GLY A 28 -4.68 -5.66 9.77
N PHE A 29 -3.59 -4.91 9.59
CA PHE A 29 -3.23 -4.27 8.32
C PHE A 29 -1.92 -4.81 7.75
N GLU A 30 -1.85 -4.92 6.42
CA GLU A 30 -0.66 -5.35 5.70
C GLU A 30 -0.50 -4.53 4.42
N VAL A 31 0.61 -3.81 4.27
CA VAL A 31 0.94 -3.11 3.03
C VAL A 31 1.60 -4.09 2.07
N VAL A 32 0.85 -4.53 1.07
CA VAL A 32 1.30 -5.55 0.10
C VAL A 32 1.99 -4.96 -1.13
N GLY A 33 1.99 -3.63 -1.27
CA GLY A 33 2.70 -2.95 -2.33
C GLY A 33 2.57 -1.43 -2.29
N GLU A 34 3.36 -0.80 -3.15
CA GLU A 34 3.46 0.64 -3.32
C GLU A 34 3.50 0.97 -4.82
N ALA A 35 3.02 2.14 -5.20
CA ALA A 35 3.12 2.70 -6.55
C ALA A 35 3.29 4.22 -6.51
N SER A 36 4.05 4.78 -7.46
CA SER A 36 4.28 6.24 -7.55
C SER A 36 3.24 6.98 -8.39
N ASP A 37 2.40 6.27 -9.12
CA ASP A 37 1.40 6.85 -10.01
C ASP A 37 0.21 5.90 -10.22
N GLY A 38 -0.84 6.42 -10.87
CA GLY A 38 -2.07 5.66 -11.11
C GLY A 38 -1.91 4.49 -12.09
N LEU A 39 -1.03 4.60 -13.09
CA LEU A 39 -0.83 3.53 -14.07
C LEU A 39 -0.13 2.34 -13.42
N GLU A 40 0.93 2.60 -12.67
CA GLU A 40 1.57 1.59 -11.83
C GLU A 40 0.58 1.05 -10.80
N GLY A 41 -0.19 1.91 -10.15
CA GLY A 41 -1.21 1.52 -9.16
C GLY A 41 -2.21 0.50 -9.71
N VAL A 42 -2.79 0.74 -10.89
CA VAL A 42 -3.72 -0.21 -11.53
C VAL A 42 -3.04 -1.53 -11.88
N LYS A 43 -1.79 -1.49 -12.37
CA LYS A 43 -1.02 -2.70 -12.69
C LYS A 43 -0.75 -3.53 -11.44
N ARG A 44 -0.31 -2.88 -10.35
CA ARG A 44 -0.03 -3.50 -9.05
C ARG A 44 -1.29 -4.05 -8.41
N ALA A 45 -2.41 -3.34 -8.48
CA ALA A 45 -3.69 -3.80 -7.94
C ALA A 45 -4.14 -5.12 -8.59
N LYS A 46 -3.98 -5.25 -9.93
CA LYS A 46 -4.29 -6.50 -10.65
C LYS A 46 -3.39 -7.66 -10.23
N GLN A 47 -2.11 -7.39 -9.96
CA GLN A 47 -1.12 -8.41 -9.60
C GLN A 47 -1.25 -8.86 -8.14
N LEU A 48 -1.38 -7.89 -7.23
CA LEU A 48 -1.36 -8.10 -5.80
C LEU A 48 -2.74 -8.44 -5.25
N LYS A 49 -3.82 -8.07 -5.95
CA LYS A 49 -5.21 -8.20 -5.47
C LYS A 49 -5.35 -7.69 -4.02
N PRO A 50 -4.89 -6.45 -3.74
CA PRO A 50 -4.94 -5.88 -2.39
C PRO A 50 -6.39 -5.88 -1.87
#